data_AF-X1M388-F1
#
_entry.id   AF-X1M388-F1
#
_cell.length_a   1.000
_cell.length_b   1.000
_cell.length_c   1.000
_cell.angle_alpha   90.00
_cell.angle_beta   90.00
_cell.angle_gamma   90.00
#
_symmetry.space_group_name_H-M   'P 1'
#
loop_
_entity.id
_entity.type
_entity.pdbx_description
1 polymer ?
#
loop_
_entity_poly.entity_id
_entity_poly.type
_entity_poly.pdbx_seq_one_letter_code
_entity_poly.pdbx_strand_id
1 'polypeptide(L)'
;KRIVVRGIFHYGWTRFIRTLLENGIYEAEPVEINGVTVSPFEVVMKHIKRQAVEQWEDPYRLAEKLGFNPQCILSVEITGYKNGMGKRTVYHSQLPYPFFDGKPVTCCMEYGTYVGVACSISLQMLAHGEIPEKGAVTIEMTAVSPKKYLDEYAKRGARLIIQKFIKGASIMEDKPAIPPSTKEYRSWSLQP
;
A
#
# COMPACT_ATOMS: atom_id res chain seq x y z
N LYS A 1 19.79 -13.51 8.86
CA LYS A 1 19.02 -12.27 8.60
C LYS A 1 17.59 -12.68 8.24
N ARG A 2 16.57 -12.01 8.75
CA ARG A 2 15.15 -12.34 8.48
C ARG A 2 14.50 -11.15 7.79
N ILE A 3 13.88 -11.38 6.65
CA ILE A 3 13.07 -10.40 5.93
C ILE A 3 11.62 -10.88 6.02
N VAL A 4 10.71 -10.00 6.42
CA VAL A 4 9.28 -10.29 6.51
C VAL A 4 8.53 -9.18 5.80
N VAL A 5 7.71 -9.55 4.83
CA VAL A 5 6.82 -8.62 4.12
C VAL A 5 5.41 -8.83 4.63
N ARG A 6 4.69 -7.73 4.89
CA ARG A 6 3.31 -7.76 5.37
C ARG A 6 2.48 -6.80 4.52
N GLY A 7 1.31 -7.26 4.09
CA GLY A 7 0.25 -6.43 3.53
C GLY A 7 -0.84 -6.18 4.57
N ILE A 8 -1.62 -5.11 4.37
CA ILE A 8 -2.80 -4.83 5.18
C ILE A 8 -4.00 -4.89 4.25
N PHE A 9 -5.01 -5.68 4.62
CA PHE A 9 -6.31 -5.70 3.98
C PHE A 9 -7.33 -5.14 4.95
N HIS A 10 -8.21 -4.25 4.47
CA HIS A 10 -9.31 -3.75 5.27
C HIS A 10 -10.22 -4.91 5.70
N TYR A 11 -10.71 -4.91 6.95
CA TYR A 11 -11.52 -6.02 7.47
C TYR A 11 -12.81 -6.26 6.66
N GLY A 12 -13.40 -5.20 6.09
CA GLY A 12 -14.55 -5.33 5.21
C GLY A 12 -14.23 -6.15 3.96
N TRP A 13 -13.02 -5.98 3.41
CA TRP A 13 -12.55 -6.76 2.28
C TRP A 13 -12.30 -8.22 2.67
N THR A 14 -11.64 -8.46 3.81
CA THR A 14 -11.38 -9.83 4.27
C THR A 14 -12.68 -10.58 4.59
N ARG A 15 -13.68 -9.90 5.18
CA ARG A 15 -15.02 -10.47 5.41
C ARG A 15 -15.72 -10.81 4.10
N PHE A 16 -15.72 -9.90 3.13
CA PHE A 16 -16.36 -10.13 1.84
C PHE A 16 -15.75 -11.33 1.12
N ILE A 17 -14.42 -11.36 0.98
CA ILE A 17 -13.72 -12.47 0.33
C ILE A 17 -13.94 -13.79 1.09
N ARG A 18 -13.90 -13.77 2.42
CA ARG A 18 -14.21 -14.95 3.24
C ARG A 18 -15.63 -15.45 2.99
N THR A 19 -16.63 -14.58 2.94
CA THR A 19 -18.01 -14.98 2.63
C THR A 19 -18.10 -15.64 1.25
N LEU A 20 -17.41 -15.11 0.23
CA LEU A 20 -17.39 -15.73 -1.09
C LEU A 20 -16.72 -17.13 -1.06
N LEU A 21 -15.61 -17.27 -0.32
CA LEU A 21 -14.90 -18.55 -0.17
C LEU A 21 -15.72 -19.59 0.60
N GLU A 22 -16.27 -19.23 1.75
CA GLU A 22 -17.05 -20.14 2.61
C GLU A 22 -18.34 -20.63 1.94
N ASN A 23 -18.86 -19.87 0.98
CA ASN A 23 -20.00 -20.28 0.15
C ASN A 23 -19.59 -20.98 -1.15
N GLY A 24 -18.31 -21.35 -1.28
CA GLY A 24 -17.80 -22.09 -2.43
C GLY A 24 -17.90 -21.34 -3.76
N ILE A 25 -18.09 -20.01 -3.78
CA ILE A 25 -18.40 -19.25 -5.00
C ILE A 25 -17.34 -19.43 -6.09
N TYR A 26 -16.06 -19.61 -5.71
CA TYR A 26 -14.95 -19.80 -6.65
C TYR A 26 -14.81 -21.23 -7.19
N GLU A 27 -15.46 -22.19 -6.54
CA GLU A 27 -15.38 -23.63 -6.86
C GLU A 27 -16.75 -24.20 -7.24
N ALA A 28 -17.79 -23.36 -7.24
CA ALA A 28 -19.15 -23.78 -7.50
C ALA A 28 -19.33 -24.15 -8.96
N GLU A 29 -19.68 -25.42 -9.20
CA GLU A 29 -20.12 -25.88 -10.50
C GLU A 29 -21.38 -25.11 -10.94
N PRO A 30 -21.57 -24.90 -12.26
CA PRO A 30 -22.79 -24.28 -12.77
C PRO A 30 -24.04 -25.05 -12.34
N VAL A 31 -25.07 -24.33 -11.96
CA VAL A 31 -26.37 -24.89 -11.52
C VAL A 31 -27.46 -24.56 -12.52
N GLU A 32 -28.43 -25.45 -12.70
CA GLU A 32 -29.58 -25.20 -13.55
C GLU A 32 -30.68 -24.46 -12.78
N ILE A 33 -31.10 -23.30 -13.28
CA ILE A 33 -32.17 -22.48 -12.71
C ILE A 33 -33.13 -22.13 -13.86
N ASN A 34 -34.37 -22.62 -13.79
CA ASN A 34 -35.41 -22.38 -14.81
C ASN A 34 -34.98 -22.76 -16.24
N GLY A 35 -34.27 -23.88 -16.42
CA GLY A 35 -33.78 -24.34 -17.74
C GLY A 35 -32.54 -23.61 -18.24
N VAL A 36 -31.92 -22.75 -17.42
CA VAL A 36 -30.71 -22.01 -17.76
C VAL A 36 -29.56 -22.45 -16.85
N THR A 37 -28.43 -22.80 -17.45
CA THR A 37 -27.19 -23.07 -16.71
C THR A 37 -26.58 -21.75 -16.24
N VAL A 38 -26.39 -21.61 -14.92
CA VAL A 38 -25.91 -20.40 -14.26
C VAL A 38 -24.63 -20.69 -13.48
N SER A 39 -23.55 -19.96 -13.77
CA SER A 39 -22.32 -19.99 -12.96
C SER A 39 -22.42 -18.97 -11.81
N PRO A 40 -22.37 -19.41 -10.53
CA PRO A 40 -22.38 -18.50 -9.39
C PRO A 40 -21.23 -17.49 -9.42
N PHE A 41 -20.03 -17.93 -9.84
CA PHE A 41 -18.87 -17.07 -10.04
C PHE A 41 -19.18 -15.97 -11.06
N GLU A 42 -19.66 -16.31 -12.25
CA GLU A 42 -19.94 -15.31 -13.29
C GLU A 42 -21.01 -14.31 -12.86
N VAL A 43 -22.06 -14.77 -12.15
CA VAL A 43 -23.10 -13.87 -11.62
C VAL A 43 -22.49 -12.86 -10.64
N VAL A 44 -21.71 -13.32 -9.66
CA VAL A 44 -21.06 -12.42 -8.70
C VAL A 44 -20.11 -11.47 -9.42
N MET A 45 -19.29 -11.98 -10.33
CA MET A 45 -18.32 -11.16 -11.04
C MET A 45 -18.96 -10.11 -11.96
N LYS A 46 -20.12 -10.41 -12.54
CA LYS A 46 -20.90 -9.46 -13.34
C LYS A 46 -21.53 -8.34 -12.49
N HIS A 47 -21.85 -8.61 -11.23
CA HIS A 47 -22.36 -7.60 -10.29
C HIS A 47 -21.26 -6.74 -9.67
N ILE A 48 -20.03 -7.25 -9.59
CA ILE A 48 -18.88 -6.43 -9.23
C ILE A 48 -18.61 -5.49 -10.41
N LYS A 49 -19.07 -4.24 -10.29
CA LYS A 49 -18.81 -3.20 -11.30
C LYS A 49 -17.30 -3.07 -11.47
N ARG A 50 -16.75 -3.53 -12.60
CA ARG A 50 -15.32 -3.46 -12.93
C ARG A 50 -14.96 -2.32 -13.90
N GLN A 51 -15.93 -1.84 -14.66
CA GLN A 51 -15.72 -0.95 -15.81
C GLN A 51 -16.62 0.29 -15.77
N ALA A 52 -16.65 0.99 -14.64
CA ALA A 52 -17.44 2.20 -14.54
C ALA A 52 -16.71 3.27 -13.72
N VAL A 53 -15.39 3.41 -13.94
CA VAL A 53 -14.59 4.50 -13.36
C VAL A 53 -15.30 5.85 -13.54
N GLU A 54 -15.93 6.07 -14.69
CA GLU A 54 -16.68 7.29 -15.02
C GLU A 54 -18.02 7.42 -14.27
N GLN A 55 -18.61 6.31 -13.80
CA GLN A 55 -19.86 6.30 -13.02
C GLN A 55 -19.60 6.16 -11.52
N TRP A 56 -18.36 5.90 -11.11
CA TRP A 56 -18.00 5.83 -9.71
C TRP A 56 -18.00 7.24 -9.14
N GLU A 57 -18.56 7.37 -7.94
CA GLU A 57 -18.42 8.60 -7.18
C GLU A 57 -16.93 8.92 -7.06
N ASP A 58 -16.59 10.19 -7.23
CA ASP A 58 -15.22 10.66 -7.09
C ASP A 58 -14.62 10.09 -5.77
N PRO A 59 -13.46 9.43 -5.83
CA PRO A 59 -12.80 8.84 -4.67
C PRO A 59 -12.67 9.76 -3.47
N TYR A 60 -12.38 11.05 -3.70
CA TYR A 60 -12.19 12.04 -2.65
C TYR A 60 -13.53 12.42 -2.01
N ARG A 61 -14.59 12.56 -2.81
CA ARG A 61 -15.96 12.79 -2.30
C ARG A 61 -16.49 11.59 -1.51
N LEU A 62 -16.26 10.38 -2.02
CA LEU A 62 -16.66 9.15 -1.30
C LEU A 62 -15.90 9.02 0.02
N ALA A 63 -14.60 9.30 0.01
CA ALA A 63 -13.75 9.35 1.19
C ALA A 63 -14.28 10.35 2.23
N GLU A 64 -14.54 11.60 1.81
CA GLU A 64 -15.12 12.65 2.65
C GLU A 64 -16.46 12.21 3.27
N LYS A 65 -17.39 11.72 2.44
CA LYS A 65 -18.71 11.24 2.87
C LYS A 65 -18.64 10.10 3.88
N LEU A 66 -17.66 9.21 3.74
CA LEU A 66 -17.42 8.09 4.65
C LEU A 66 -16.58 8.50 5.87
N GLY A 67 -16.13 9.75 5.98
CA GLY A 67 -15.22 10.19 7.05
C GLY A 67 -13.87 9.46 7.01
N PHE A 68 -13.46 9.03 5.82
CA PHE A 68 -12.26 8.24 5.58
C PHE A 68 -11.21 9.09 4.85
N ASN A 69 -9.95 9.01 5.26
CA ASN A 69 -8.84 9.59 4.50
C ASN A 69 -8.04 8.45 3.88
N PRO A 70 -8.16 8.16 2.58
CA PRO A 70 -7.44 7.06 1.95
C PRO A 70 -5.97 7.44 1.85
N GLN A 71 -5.20 6.99 2.83
CA GLN A 71 -3.76 7.15 2.85
C GLN A 71 -3.11 5.80 2.65
N CYS A 72 -2.22 5.70 1.66
CA CYS A 72 -1.25 4.61 1.63
C CYS A 72 -0.05 5.01 2.50
N ILE A 73 0.46 4.07 3.29
CA ILE A 73 1.68 4.28 4.09
C ILE A 73 2.53 3.03 3.91
N LEU A 74 3.69 3.18 3.28
CA LEU A 74 4.66 2.09 3.22
C LEU A 74 5.58 2.20 4.44
N SER A 75 5.65 1.14 5.23
CA SER A 75 6.44 1.12 6.45
C SER A 75 7.50 0.04 6.40
N VAL A 76 8.73 0.37 6.77
CA VAL A 76 9.84 -0.58 6.87
C VAL A 76 10.41 -0.52 8.28
N GLU A 77 10.35 -1.65 8.97
CA GLU A 77 10.97 -1.84 10.28
C GLU A 77 12.34 -2.50 10.11
N ILE A 78 13.38 -1.85 10.63
CA ILE A 78 14.75 -2.34 10.59
C ILE A 78 15.24 -2.53 12.02
N THR A 79 15.61 -3.76 12.34
CA THR A 79 16.32 -4.12 13.58
C THR A 79 17.73 -4.57 13.25
N GLY A 80 18.72 -4.01 13.92
CA GLY A 80 20.13 -4.32 13.71
C GLY A 80 20.94 -4.18 14.99
N TYR A 81 22.13 -4.78 14.99
CA TYR A 81 23.07 -4.73 16.12
C TYR A 81 24.38 -4.10 15.67
N LYS A 82 24.90 -3.16 16.45
CA LYS A 82 26.23 -2.59 16.26
C LYS A 82 26.90 -2.49 17.63
N ASN A 83 28.13 -3.00 17.75
CA ASN A 83 28.91 -2.99 19.00
C ASN A 83 28.13 -3.54 20.21
N GLY A 84 27.44 -4.68 20.03
CA GLY A 84 26.62 -5.31 21.07
C GLY A 84 25.29 -4.62 21.38
N MET A 85 25.02 -3.44 20.82
CA MET A 85 23.78 -2.70 21.02
C MET A 85 22.78 -2.96 19.90
N GLY A 86 21.61 -3.49 20.25
CA GLY A 86 20.48 -3.63 19.35
C GLY A 86 19.70 -2.32 19.19
N LYS A 87 19.34 -1.96 17.96
CA LYS A 87 18.52 -0.79 17.63
C LYS A 87 17.38 -1.20 16.71
N ARG A 88 16.20 -0.63 16.96
CA ARG A 88 15.00 -0.76 16.12
C ARG A 88 14.60 0.62 15.60
N THR A 89 14.43 0.73 14.29
CA THR A 89 13.98 1.96 13.61
C THR A 89 12.87 1.60 12.64
N VAL A 90 11.79 2.38 12.63
CA VAL A 90 10.71 2.24 11.64
C VAL A 90 10.71 3.47 10.75
N TYR A 91 10.73 3.25 9.45
CA TYR A 91 10.60 4.29 8.44
C TYR A 91 9.20 4.21 7.85
N HIS A 92 8.50 5.34 7.77
CA HIS A 92 7.23 5.46 7.07
C HIS A 92 7.41 6.40 5.88
N SER A 93 7.01 5.93 4.70
CA SER A 93 6.93 6.75 3.49
C SER A 93 5.48 7.14 3.26
N GLN A 94 5.26 8.45 3.06
CA GLN A 94 3.96 9.04 2.73
C GLN A 94 4.11 9.98 1.55
N LEU A 95 3.51 9.63 0.41
CA LEU A 95 3.28 10.55 -0.69
C LEU A 95 2.15 11.54 -0.35
N PRO A 96 2.15 12.73 -0.97
CA PRO A 96 1.07 13.68 -0.78
C PRO A 96 -0.24 13.06 -1.25
N TYR A 97 -1.30 13.39 -0.53
CA TYR A 97 -2.66 13.01 -0.86
C TYR A 97 -3.55 14.25 -0.79
N PRO A 98 -4.30 14.59 -1.86
CA PRO A 98 -4.25 13.98 -3.18
C PRO A 98 -2.90 14.17 -3.89
N PHE A 99 -2.47 13.22 -4.71
CA PHE A 99 -1.17 13.31 -5.40
C PHE A 99 -1.25 14.12 -6.71
N PHE A 100 -2.31 13.94 -7.50
CA PHE A 100 -2.51 14.58 -8.81
C PHE A 100 -3.33 15.88 -8.73
N ASP A 101 -3.00 16.78 -7.79
CA ASP A 101 -3.72 18.04 -7.57
C ASP A 101 -5.24 17.85 -7.33
N GLY A 102 -5.63 16.72 -6.74
CA GLY A 102 -7.04 16.37 -6.50
C GLY A 102 -7.81 15.95 -7.74
N LYS A 103 -7.15 15.80 -8.90
CA LYS A 103 -7.80 15.27 -10.11
C LYS A 103 -7.98 13.76 -9.97
N PRO A 104 -9.21 13.24 -10.04
CA PRO A 104 -9.45 11.82 -9.95
C PRO A 104 -8.92 11.11 -11.19
N VAL A 105 -7.84 10.35 -11.02
CA VAL A 105 -7.39 9.40 -12.04
C VAL A 105 -7.92 8.00 -11.74
N THR A 106 -8.27 7.72 -10.46
CA THR A 106 -9.03 6.60 -9.85
C THR A 106 -8.44 6.28 -8.47
N CYS A 107 -9.20 5.69 -7.53
CA CYS A 107 -8.66 5.21 -6.23
C CYS A 107 -7.43 4.31 -6.39
N CYS A 108 -7.44 3.44 -7.40
CA CYS A 108 -6.34 2.49 -7.65
C CYS A 108 -5.08 3.20 -8.15
N MET A 109 -5.22 4.34 -8.84
CA MET A 109 -4.08 5.11 -9.33
C MET A 109 -3.38 5.90 -8.22
N GLU A 110 -4.06 6.27 -7.13
CA GLU A 110 -3.40 6.84 -5.94
C GLU A 110 -2.44 5.83 -5.29
N TYR A 111 -2.80 4.54 -5.19
CA TYR A 111 -1.83 3.49 -4.83
C TYR A 111 -0.71 3.38 -5.88
N GLY A 112 -1.09 3.48 -7.17
CA GLY A 112 -0.16 3.47 -8.29
C GLY A 112 0.94 4.52 -8.20
N THR A 113 0.73 5.65 -7.51
CA THR A 113 1.75 6.68 -7.32
C THR A 113 2.97 6.16 -6.58
N TYR A 114 2.82 5.27 -5.59
CA TYR A 114 3.95 4.69 -4.86
C TYR A 114 4.86 3.87 -5.75
N VAL A 115 4.30 3.23 -6.78
CA VAL A 115 5.03 2.46 -7.79
C VAL A 115 5.57 3.39 -8.87
N GLY A 116 4.72 4.24 -9.43
CA GLY A 116 5.03 5.12 -10.56
C GLY A 116 6.09 6.16 -10.23
N VAL A 117 6.03 6.78 -9.04
CA VAL A 117 7.02 7.77 -8.59
C VAL A 117 8.40 7.14 -8.47
N ALA A 118 8.51 6.02 -7.76
CA ALA A 118 9.78 5.31 -7.60
C ALA A 118 10.34 4.85 -8.96
N CYS A 119 9.50 4.27 -9.81
CA CYS A 119 9.86 3.87 -11.17
C CYS A 119 10.39 5.08 -11.98
N SER A 120 9.70 6.22 -11.94
CA SER A 120 10.10 7.43 -12.67
C SER A 120 11.48 7.94 -12.25
N ILE A 121 11.81 7.87 -10.96
CA ILE A 121 13.12 8.29 -10.44
C ILE A 121 14.20 7.34 -10.96
N SER A 122 13.98 6.03 -10.82
CA SER A 122 14.94 5.03 -11.29
C SER A 122 15.22 5.17 -12.79
N LEU A 123 14.20 5.40 -13.60
CA LEU A 123 14.35 5.63 -15.04
C LEU A 123 15.10 6.92 -15.37
N GLN A 124 14.85 8.01 -14.63
CA GLN A 124 15.58 9.27 -14.81
C GLN A 124 17.07 9.12 -14.42
N MET A 125 17.35 8.46 -13.31
CA MET A 125 18.73 8.16 -12.88
C MET A 125 19.46 7.31 -13.92
N LEU A 126 18.79 6.30 -14.49
CA LEU A 126 19.33 5.50 -15.58
C LEU A 126 19.60 6.35 -16.83
N ALA A 127 18.65 7.18 -17.25
CA ALA A 127 18.78 8.05 -18.42
C ALA A 127 19.91 9.09 -18.26
N HIS A 128 20.18 9.54 -17.04
CA HIS A 128 21.29 10.45 -16.73
C HIS A 128 22.63 9.73 -16.53
N GLY A 129 22.70 8.41 -16.71
CA GLY A 129 23.93 7.62 -16.57
C GLY A 129 24.39 7.41 -15.12
N GLU A 130 23.51 7.64 -14.13
CA GLU A 130 23.83 7.45 -12.71
C GLU A 130 23.78 5.98 -12.28
N ILE A 131 23.14 5.14 -13.09
CA ILE A 131 23.08 3.68 -12.94
C ILE A 131 23.85 3.10 -14.14
N PRO A 132 25.18 2.90 -14.02
CA PRO A 132 26.01 2.41 -15.13
C PRO A 132 25.90 0.89 -15.35
N GLU A 133 25.31 0.15 -14.40
CA GLU A 133 25.23 -1.30 -14.43
C GLU A 133 24.41 -1.79 -15.63
N LYS A 134 24.90 -2.83 -16.32
CA LYS A 134 24.20 -3.49 -17.42
C LYS A 134 23.45 -4.71 -16.90
N GLY A 135 22.28 -4.99 -17.46
CA GLY A 135 21.45 -6.14 -17.13
C GLY A 135 20.35 -5.83 -16.11
N ALA A 136 19.77 -6.87 -15.51
CA ALA A 136 18.72 -6.71 -14.52
C ALA A 136 19.32 -6.37 -13.16
N VAL A 137 19.05 -5.16 -12.67
CA VAL A 137 19.50 -4.69 -11.35
C VAL A 137 18.33 -4.11 -10.58
N THR A 138 18.38 -4.23 -9.25
CA THR A 138 17.52 -3.48 -8.34
C THR A 138 18.29 -2.29 -7.79
N ILE A 139 17.59 -1.25 -7.30
CA ILE A 139 18.24 0.00 -6.91
C ILE A 139 19.28 -0.21 -5.81
N GLU A 140 19.03 -1.12 -4.87
CA GLU A 140 19.94 -1.47 -3.78
C GLU A 140 21.20 -2.22 -4.23
N MET A 141 21.21 -2.72 -5.47
CA MET A 141 22.39 -3.36 -6.09
C MET A 141 23.25 -2.36 -6.89
N THR A 142 22.82 -1.10 -7.01
CA THR A 142 23.54 -0.06 -7.77
C THR A 142 24.43 0.79 -6.86
N ALA A 143 25.31 1.59 -7.46
CA ALA A 143 26.09 2.60 -6.74
C ALA A 143 25.25 3.81 -6.24
N VAL A 144 23.96 3.90 -6.59
CA VAL A 144 23.10 5.01 -6.18
C VAL A 144 22.95 5.03 -4.66
N SER A 145 23.38 6.12 -4.02
CA SER A 145 23.21 6.25 -2.57
C SER A 145 21.72 6.32 -2.18
N PRO A 146 21.31 5.65 -1.08
CA PRO A 146 19.92 5.73 -0.60
C PRO A 146 19.47 7.17 -0.33
N LYS A 147 20.38 8.03 0.16
CA LYS A 147 20.08 9.44 0.40
C LYS A 147 19.68 10.15 -0.88
N LYS A 148 20.47 10.01 -1.96
CA LYS A 148 20.17 10.64 -3.26
C LYS A 148 18.81 10.20 -3.79
N TYR A 149 18.51 8.90 -3.71
CA TYR A 149 17.22 8.37 -4.15
C TYR A 149 16.05 8.92 -3.32
N LEU A 150 16.20 8.97 -2.00
CA LEU A 150 15.18 9.52 -1.10
C LEU A 150 15.02 11.04 -1.26
N ASP A 151 16.08 11.78 -1.57
CA ASP A 151 16.01 13.21 -1.87
C ASP A 151 15.19 13.45 -3.16
N GLU A 152 15.39 12.64 -4.21
CA GLU A 152 14.56 12.67 -5.42
C GLU A 152 13.09 12.32 -5.14
N TYR A 153 12.87 11.35 -4.26
CA TYR A 153 11.52 10.98 -3.81
C TYR A 153 10.85 12.15 -3.06
N ALA A 154 11.60 12.85 -2.20
CA ALA A 154 11.12 14.01 -1.46
C ALA A 154 10.80 15.22 -2.36
N LYS A 155 11.56 15.44 -3.45
CA LYS A 155 11.24 16.48 -4.46
C LYS A 155 9.85 16.30 -5.08
N ARG A 156 9.28 15.09 -5.02
CA ARG A 156 7.94 14.75 -5.52
C ARG A 156 6.88 14.76 -4.39
N GLY A 157 7.21 15.42 -3.28
CA GLY A 157 6.31 15.63 -2.14
C GLY A 157 6.32 14.52 -1.09
N ALA A 158 7.10 13.45 -1.30
CA ALA A 158 7.16 12.36 -0.34
C ALA A 158 7.76 12.79 0.99
N ARG A 159 7.16 12.34 2.09
CA ARG A 159 7.66 12.51 3.45
C ARG A 159 8.15 11.19 4.00
N LEU A 160 9.38 11.20 4.52
CA LEU A 160 9.94 10.08 5.26
C LEU A 160 9.88 10.38 6.76
N ILE A 161 9.03 9.66 7.48
CA ILE A 161 8.87 9.79 8.94
C ILE A 161 9.67 8.67 9.60
N ILE A 162 10.48 9.02 10.61
CA ILE A 162 11.36 8.06 11.28
C ILE A 162 10.92 7.91 12.73
N GLN A 163 10.49 6.71 13.11
CA GLN A 163 10.23 6.35 14.51
C GLN A 163 11.41 5.57 15.07
N LYS A 164 12.01 6.08 16.15
CA LYS A 164 13.14 5.44 16.84
C LYS A 164 12.66 4.82 18.14
N PHE A 165 13.05 3.57 18.37
CA PHE A 165 12.79 2.87 19.62
C PHE A 165 14.11 2.72 20.39
N ILE A 166 14.18 3.36 21.57
CA ILE A 166 15.26 3.15 22.53
C ILE A 166 14.73 2.20 23.60
N LYS A 167 15.43 1.08 23.84
CA LYS A 167 15.03 0.11 24.85
C LYS A 167 14.98 0.80 26.22
N GLY A 168 13.79 0.91 26.83
CA GLY A 168 13.59 1.52 28.15
C GLY A 168 13.06 2.96 28.17
N ALA A 169 12.83 3.60 27.02
CA ALA A 169 12.21 4.93 26.94
C ALA A 169 10.91 4.89 26.12
N SER A 170 9.92 5.68 26.55
CA SER A 170 8.72 5.95 25.74
C SER A 170 9.11 6.58 24.39
N ILE A 171 8.24 6.40 23.40
CA ILE A 171 8.43 6.79 21.99
C ILE A 171 8.86 8.26 21.91
N MET A 172 10.08 8.51 21.43
CA MET A 172 10.55 9.85 21.09
C MET A 172 10.14 10.15 19.63
N GLU A 173 9.09 10.96 19.51
CA GLU A 173 8.64 11.72 18.32
C GLU A 173 7.80 11.03 17.22
N ASP A 174 6.98 11.91 16.62
CA ASP A 174 6.04 11.85 15.48
C ASP A 174 5.55 10.47 15.05
N LYS A 175 4.51 10.01 15.75
CA LYS A 175 3.59 9.03 15.19
C LYS A 175 2.80 9.69 14.04
N PRO A 176 2.61 9.01 12.90
CA PRO A 176 1.57 9.39 11.95
C PRO A 176 0.25 9.58 12.70
N ALA A 177 -0.47 10.66 12.41
CA ALA A 177 -1.81 10.86 12.93
C ALA A 177 -2.70 9.73 12.40
N ILE A 178 -3.02 8.79 13.28
CA ILE A 178 -3.94 7.70 12.99
C ILE A 178 -5.37 8.27 13.11
N PRO A 179 -6.21 8.23 12.05
CA PRO A 179 -7.58 8.74 12.13
C PRO A 179 -8.36 8.12 13.30
N PRO A 180 -9.18 8.89 14.05
CA PRO A 180 -9.90 8.40 15.23
C PRO A 180 -10.77 7.18 14.97
N SER A 181 -11.31 7.05 13.76
CA SER A 181 -12.13 5.93 13.29
C SER A 181 -11.38 4.59 13.31
N THR A 182 -10.05 4.58 13.40
CA THR A 182 -9.26 3.35 13.36
C THR A 182 -8.91 2.74 14.73
N LYS A 183 -9.45 3.27 15.83
CA LYS A 183 -9.18 2.74 17.19
C LYS A 183 -9.60 1.27 17.38
N GLU A 184 -10.65 0.81 16.69
CA GLU A 184 -11.13 -0.58 16.71
C GLU A 184 -10.24 -1.55 15.91
N TYR A 185 -9.28 -1.05 15.13
CA TYR A 185 -8.46 -1.85 14.21
C TYR A 185 -7.20 -2.42 14.88
N ARG A 186 -6.97 -2.12 16.17
CA ARG A 186 -5.77 -2.54 16.91
C ARG A 186 -5.73 -4.03 17.25
N SER A 187 -6.86 -4.73 17.22
CA SER A 187 -6.97 -6.13 17.69
C SER A 187 -6.95 -7.19 16.58
N TRP A 188 -6.90 -6.79 15.31
CA TRP A 188 -7.02 -7.72 14.18
C TRP A 188 -5.87 -7.58 13.18
N SER A 189 -4.63 -7.60 13.67
CA SER A 189 -3.57 -8.13 12.83
C SER A 189 -3.81 -9.62 12.73
N LEU A 190 -3.98 -10.15 11.51
CA LEU A 190 -3.80 -11.58 11.26
C LEU A 190 -2.34 -11.93 11.58
N GLN A 191 -2.09 -12.22 12.85
CA GLN A 191 -1.02 -13.11 13.28
C GLN A 191 -1.71 -14.29 13.98
N PRO A 192 -1.18 -15.52 13.83
CA PRO A 192 -1.35 -16.51 14.89
C PRO A 192 -0.77 -16.00 16.22
#